data_AF-A0A7T7SXQ5-F1
#
_entry.id   AF-A0A7T7SXQ5-F1
#
_cell.length_a   1.000
_cell.length_b   1.000
_cell.length_c   1.000
_cell.angle_alpha   90.00
_cell.angle_beta   90.00
_cell.angle_gamma   90.00
#
_symmetry.space_group_name_H-M   'P 1'
#
loop_
_entity.id
_entity.type
_entity.pdbx_description
1 polymer ?
#
loop_
_entity_poly.entity_id
_entity_poly.type
_entity_poly.pdbx_seq_one_letter_code
_entity_poly.pdbx_strand_id
1 'polypeptide(L)'
;MVIVHDRVPDMKRYPPLPDIFLDNVPHIPWAFHMCEWTGTLLLVIWMLVLLLHKHRFILVRRFFALSGTVFLLRCITMLITSLSVPGTHLQCQPRPPSSGPEDYALAELLSKMKQAYVIWKGAGMSIQGVRTCGDYMFSGHTVALTMLNFFITEYTPRDIYLLHTFTWMLNMFGIFF
;
A
#
# COMPACT_ATOMS: atom_id res chain seq x y z
N MET A 1 -7.53 -3.24 6.96
CA MET A 1 -7.50 -1.78 6.71
C MET A 1 -8.69 -1.04 7.31
N VAL A 2 -9.93 -1.25 6.86
CA VAL A 2 -11.11 -0.46 7.36
C VAL A 2 -11.28 -0.54 8.88
N ILE A 3 -11.16 -1.73 9.48
CA ILE A 3 -11.28 -1.90 10.94
C ILE A 3 -10.11 -1.24 11.70
N VAL A 4 -8.91 -1.26 11.11
CA VAL A 4 -7.69 -0.72 11.73
C VAL A 4 -7.72 0.82 11.70
N HIS A 5 -8.32 1.42 10.67
CA HIS A 5 -8.50 2.86 10.56
C HIS A 5 -9.31 3.45 11.71
N ASP A 6 -10.33 2.73 12.20
CA ASP A 6 -11.17 3.17 13.33
C ASP A 6 -10.44 3.05 14.68
N ARG A 7 -9.31 2.34 14.74
CA ARG A 7 -8.51 2.10 15.95
C ARG A 7 -7.29 3.01 16.08
N VAL A 8 -7.13 3.98 15.18
CA VAL A 8 -6.00 4.93 15.23
C VAL A 8 -6.17 5.88 16.43
N PRO A 9 -5.15 6.03 17.30
CA PRO A 9 -5.21 6.95 18.43
C PRO A 9 -5.36 8.42 17.99
N ASP A 10 -5.97 9.24 18.84
CA ASP A 10 -6.24 10.65 18.53
C ASP A 10 -4.93 11.44 18.31
N MET A 11 -4.79 11.99 17.10
CA MET A 11 -3.64 12.78 16.65
C MET A 11 -3.46 14.07 17.45
N LYS A 12 -4.51 14.58 18.11
CA LYS A 12 -4.41 15.78 18.97
C LYS A 12 -3.78 15.49 20.33
N ARG A 13 -3.88 14.25 20.81
CA ARG A 13 -3.45 13.86 22.16
C ARG A 13 -2.06 13.23 22.16
N TYR A 14 -1.70 12.52 21.11
CA TYR A 14 -0.44 11.78 21.02
C TYR A 14 0.39 12.27 19.83
N PRO A 15 1.63 12.74 20.04
CA PRO A 15 2.52 13.09 18.94
C PRO A 15 3.01 11.83 18.19
N PRO A 16 3.48 11.97 16.93
CA PRO A 16 4.15 10.89 16.23
C PRO A 16 5.43 10.46 16.97
N LEU A 17 5.91 9.25 16.67
CA LEU A 17 7.14 8.73 17.26
C LEU A 17 8.33 9.61 16.87
N PRO A 18 9.25 9.91 17.81
CA PRO A 18 10.47 10.67 17.49
C PRO A 18 11.37 9.81 16.61
N ASP A 19 11.53 10.22 15.35
CA ASP A 19 12.36 9.57 14.36
C ASP A 19 13.49 10.50 13.93
N ILE A 20 14.72 10.21 14.38
CA ILE A 20 15.90 11.05 14.17
C ILE A 20 16.12 11.36 12.69
N PHE A 21 15.85 10.40 11.79
CA PHE A 21 16.00 10.62 10.36
C PHE A 21 14.95 11.59 9.80
N LEU A 22 13.67 11.41 10.18
CA LEU A 22 12.57 12.24 9.68
C LEU A 22 12.60 13.66 10.25
N ASP A 23 13.16 13.85 11.46
CA ASP A 23 13.35 15.18 12.06
C ASP A 23 14.42 16.01 11.34
N ASN A 24 15.37 15.36 10.66
CA ASN A 24 16.48 16.00 9.95
C ASN A 24 16.25 16.17 8.45
N VAL A 25 15.21 15.55 7.89
CA VAL A 25 14.91 15.58 6.45
C VAL A 25 13.65 16.42 6.20
N PRO A 26 13.70 17.44 5.32
CA PRO A 26 12.51 18.20 5.00
C PRO A 26 11.47 17.32 4.30
N HIS A 27 10.21 17.49 4.68
CA HIS A 27 9.11 16.75 4.10
C HIS A 27 8.95 17.03 2.59
N ILE A 28 8.88 15.95 1.80
CA ILE A 28 8.75 16.01 0.33
C ILE A 28 7.32 15.60 -0.06
N PRO A 29 6.42 16.55 -0.38
CA PRO A 29 5.00 16.24 -0.61
C PRO A 29 4.74 15.46 -1.90
N TRP A 30 5.68 15.48 -2.86
CA TRP A 30 5.55 14.76 -4.13
C TRP A 30 6.10 13.33 -4.07
N ALA A 31 6.86 12.97 -3.03
CA ALA A 31 7.52 11.68 -2.92
C ALA A 31 6.52 10.51 -3.03
N PHE A 32 5.43 10.61 -2.30
CA PHE A 32 4.37 9.60 -2.29
C PHE A 32 3.74 9.40 -3.68
N HIS A 33 3.47 10.48 -4.41
CA HIS A 33 2.95 10.38 -5.78
C HIS A 33 3.95 9.70 -6.72
N MET A 34 5.25 9.99 -6.57
CA MET A 34 6.27 9.34 -7.39
C MET A 34 6.37 7.84 -7.09
N CYS A 35 6.23 7.42 -5.84
CA CYS A 35 6.16 6.00 -5.45
C CYS A 35 4.99 5.27 -6.14
N GLU A 36 3.83 5.91 -6.25
CA GLU A 36 2.68 5.33 -6.95
C GLU A 36 2.89 5.26 -8.47
N TRP A 37 3.50 6.28 -9.07
CA TRP A 37 3.86 6.27 -10.49
C TRP A 37 4.88 5.18 -10.82
N THR A 38 5.93 5.03 -9.99
CA THR A 38 6.95 3.99 -10.19
C THR A 38 6.37 2.59 -10.01
N GLY A 39 5.48 2.40 -9.03
CA GLY A 39 4.73 1.16 -8.84
C GLY A 39 3.84 0.82 -10.02
N THR A 40 3.13 1.81 -10.56
CA THR A 40 2.31 1.65 -11.76
C THR A 40 3.16 1.29 -12.97
N LEU A 41 4.32 1.92 -13.14
CA LEU A 41 5.26 1.62 -14.22
C LEU A 41 5.79 0.17 -14.13
N LEU A 42 6.21 -0.26 -12.95
CA LEU A 42 6.65 -1.64 -12.71
C LEU A 42 5.52 -2.64 -12.98
N LEU A 43 4.27 -2.31 -12.61
CA LEU A 43 3.12 -3.14 -12.91
C LEU A 43 2.90 -3.27 -14.42
N VAL A 44 3.03 -2.18 -15.19
CA VAL A 44 2.94 -2.22 -16.66
C VAL A 44 4.04 -3.10 -17.26
N ILE A 45 5.28 -2.96 -16.81
CA ILE A 45 6.40 -3.80 -17.26
C ILE A 45 6.11 -5.28 -16.96
N TRP A 46 5.65 -5.59 -15.74
CA TRP A 46 5.27 -6.96 -15.36
C TRP A 46 4.16 -7.52 -16.25
N MET A 47 3.13 -6.73 -16.55
CA MET A 47 2.04 -7.15 -17.45
C MET A 47 2.57 -7.45 -18.86
N LEU A 48 3.50 -6.65 -19.38
CA LEU A 48 4.15 -6.92 -20.67
C LEU A 48 4.93 -8.24 -20.65
N VAL A 49 5.75 -8.47 -19.62
CA VAL A 49 6.47 -9.76 -19.44
C VAL A 49 5.48 -10.92 -19.42
N LEU A 50 4.37 -10.78 -18.69
CA LEU A 50 3.34 -11.80 -18.56
C LEU A 50 2.65 -12.12 -19.90
N LEU A 51 2.38 -11.11 -20.72
CA LEU A 51 1.78 -11.29 -22.05
C LEU A 51 2.72 -12.02 -23.02
N LEU A 52 4.02 -11.72 -22.95
CA LEU A 52 5.05 -12.32 -23.81
C LEU A 52 5.49 -13.71 -23.35
N HIS A 53 5.28 -14.06 -22.07
CA HIS A 53 5.74 -15.32 -21.51
C HIS A 53 4.85 -16.52 -21.89
N LYS A 54 5.45 -17.59 -22.40
CA LYS A 54 4.75 -18.82 -22.85
C LYS A 54 3.82 -19.42 -21.78
N HIS A 55 4.25 -19.42 -20.52
CA HIS A 55 3.53 -20.02 -19.39
C HIS A 55 2.72 -19.01 -18.56
N ARG A 56 2.15 -17.98 -19.17
CA ARG A 56 1.44 -16.86 -18.50
C ARG A 56 0.50 -17.26 -17.36
N PHE A 57 -0.33 -18.29 -17.53
CA PHE A 57 -1.26 -18.72 -16.48
C PHE A 57 -0.58 -19.29 -15.22
N ILE A 58 0.58 -19.93 -15.37
CA ILE A 58 1.36 -20.44 -14.24
C ILE A 58 1.94 -19.27 -13.45
N LEU A 59 2.45 -18.25 -14.15
CA LEU A 59 3.02 -17.04 -13.55
C LEU A 59 1.93 -16.25 -12.82
N VAL A 60 0.76 -16.03 -13.45
CA VAL A 60 -0.40 -15.37 -12.83
C VAL A 60 -0.77 -16.03 -11.51
N ARG A 61 -0.91 -17.37 -11.49
CA ARG A 61 -1.26 -18.10 -10.28
C ARG A 61 -0.23 -17.93 -9.17
N ARG A 62 1.07 -17.98 -9.52
CA ARG A 62 2.16 -17.77 -8.54
C ARG A 62 2.16 -16.34 -8.00
N PHE A 63 1.96 -15.36 -8.86
CA PHE A 63 1.89 -13.95 -8.49
C PHE A 63 0.76 -13.69 -7.50
N PHE A 64 -0.45 -14.17 -7.78
CA PHE A 64 -1.58 -14.00 -6.86
C PHE A 64 -1.41 -14.77 -5.55
N ALA A 65 -0.83 -15.97 -5.57
CA ALA A 65 -0.59 -16.75 -4.36
C ALA A 65 0.42 -16.06 -3.43
N LEU A 66 1.55 -15.60 -3.98
CA LEU A 66 2.59 -14.91 -3.20
C LEU A 66 2.11 -13.54 -2.72
N SER A 67 1.52 -12.74 -3.62
CA SER A 67 0.96 -11.44 -3.25
C SER A 67 -0.12 -11.58 -2.18
N GLY A 68 -1.07 -12.50 -2.37
CA GLY A 68 -2.13 -12.75 -1.40
C GLY A 68 -1.60 -13.14 -0.01
N THR A 69 -0.58 -13.99 0.05
CA THR A 69 0.03 -14.42 1.32
C THR A 69 0.70 -13.25 2.04
N VAL A 70 1.48 -12.43 1.34
CA VAL A 70 2.18 -11.29 1.96
C VAL A 70 1.19 -10.20 2.39
N PHE A 71 0.18 -9.88 1.57
CA PHE A 71 -0.84 -8.90 1.94
C PHE A 71 -1.76 -9.41 3.06
N LEU A 72 -2.01 -10.72 3.16
CA LEU A 72 -2.71 -11.31 4.30
C LEU A 72 -1.91 -11.17 5.59
N LEU A 73 -0.61 -11.49 5.54
CA LEU A 73 0.30 -11.30 6.68
C LEU A 73 0.29 -9.83 7.12
N ARG A 74 0.35 -8.90 6.17
CA ARG A 74 0.26 -7.45 6.44
C ARG A 74 -1.05 -7.05 7.13
N CYS A 75 -2.18 -7.65 6.74
CA CYS A 75 -3.46 -7.40 7.40
C CYS A 75 -3.46 -7.91 8.85
N ILE A 76 -2.89 -9.11 9.08
CA ILE A 76 -2.81 -9.72 10.41
C ILE A 76 -1.89 -8.90 11.32
N THR A 77 -0.71 -8.50 10.84
CA THR A 77 0.24 -7.71 11.63
C THR A 77 -0.38 -6.38 12.03
N MET A 78 -0.97 -5.63 11.09
CA MET A 78 -1.64 -4.36 11.40
C MET A 78 -2.82 -4.48 12.36
N LEU A 79 -3.49 -5.62 12.38
CA LEU A 79 -4.59 -5.86 13.32
C LEU A 79 -4.09 -6.11 14.74
N ILE A 80 -2.95 -6.79 14.88
CA ILE A 80 -2.37 -7.17 16.18
C ILE A 80 -1.49 -6.05 16.75
N THR A 81 -0.78 -5.31 15.91
CA THR A 81 0.12 -4.22 16.33
C THR A 81 -0.65 -2.91 16.50
N SER A 82 -0.55 -2.29 17.67
CA SER A 82 -0.97 -0.89 17.87
C SER A 82 -0.07 0.02 17.05
N LEU A 83 -0.66 0.71 16.07
CA LEU A 83 0.07 1.59 15.16
C LEU A 83 0.40 2.92 15.82
N SER A 84 1.58 3.45 15.51
CA SER A 84 1.99 4.81 15.86
C SER A 84 1.09 5.85 15.19
N VAL A 85 0.95 7.00 15.85
CA VAL A 85 0.17 8.12 15.32
C VAL A 85 0.81 8.59 14.01
N PRO A 86 0.01 8.81 12.94
CA PRO A 86 0.53 9.36 11.70
C PRO A 86 1.18 10.73 11.90
N GLY A 87 2.15 11.05 11.05
CA GLY A 87 2.70 12.40 10.98
C GLY A 87 1.61 13.44 10.71
N THR A 88 1.81 14.66 11.22
CA THR A 88 0.85 15.77 11.14
C THR A 88 0.46 16.19 9.72
N HIS A 89 1.21 15.73 8.72
CA HIS A 89 1.01 16.04 7.29
C HIS A 89 -0.10 15.21 6.62
N LEU A 90 -0.53 14.09 7.21
CA LEU A 90 -1.65 13.32 6.66
C LEU A 90 -2.98 13.71 7.30
N GLN A 91 -3.89 14.22 6.48
CA GLN A 91 -5.26 14.54 6.89
C GLN A 91 -6.08 13.25 7.02
N CYS A 92 -5.94 12.64 8.18
CA CYS A 92 -6.73 11.51 8.62
C CYS A 92 -8.01 12.03 9.26
N GLN A 93 -9.11 12.02 8.52
CA GLN A 93 -10.41 12.35 9.09
C GLN A 93 -10.99 11.10 9.75
N PRO A 94 -11.11 11.06 11.08
CA PRO A 94 -11.83 9.98 11.74
C PRO A 94 -13.28 9.98 11.24
N ARG A 95 -13.84 8.79 11.03
CA ARG A 95 -15.25 8.65 10.65
C ARG A 95 -16.11 9.37 11.69
N PRO A 96 -17.09 10.21 11.28
CA PRO A 96 -17.97 10.86 12.24
C PRO A 96 -18.66 9.80 13.10
N PRO A 97 -18.70 9.96 14.44
CA PRO A 97 -19.36 9.02 15.31
C PRO A 97 -20.85 8.95 14.92
N SER A 98 -21.33 7.74 14.67
CA SER A 98 -22.74 7.48 14.41
C SER A 98 -23.54 7.69 15.70
N SER A 99 -24.06 8.91 15.89
CA SER A 99 -24.98 9.24 16.98
C SER A 99 -26.44 8.99 16.55
N GLY A 100 -27.04 7.86 16.95
CA GLY A 100 -28.47 7.54 16.75
C GLY A 100 -28.79 6.06 17.03
N PRO A 101 -30.06 5.65 17.31
CA PRO A 101 -30.46 4.42 18.04
C PRO A 101 -30.59 3.13 17.20
N GLU A 102 -30.58 1.99 17.91
CA GLU A 102 -30.16 0.58 17.65
C GLU A 102 -30.36 -0.10 16.27
N ASP A 103 -30.95 0.54 15.26
CA ASP A 103 -31.17 -0.02 13.90
C ASP A 103 -29.98 0.17 12.92
N TYR A 104 -28.86 0.71 13.40
CA TYR A 104 -27.73 1.14 12.58
C TYR A 104 -26.68 0.07 12.27
N ALA A 105 -26.70 -1.13 12.88
CA ALA A 105 -25.65 -2.13 12.67
C ALA A 105 -25.53 -2.56 11.19
N LEU A 106 -26.67 -2.70 10.50
CA LEU A 106 -26.71 -3.00 9.07
C LEU A 106 -26.23 -1.81 8.23
N ALA A 107 -26.61 -0.58 8.59
CA ALA A 107 -26.18 0.64 7.91
C ALA A 107 -24.68 0.90 8.10
N GLU A 108 -24.15 0.62 9.28
CA GLU A 108 -22.73 0.69 9.61
C GLU A 108 -21.95 -0.37 8.82
N LEU A 109 -22.45 -1.62 8.76
CA LEU A 109 -21.87 -2.68 7.94
C LEU A 109 -21.86 -2.29 6.46
N LEU A 110 -22.97 -1.75 5.94
CA LEU A 110 -23.07 -1.26 4.57
C LEU A 110 -22.08 -0.12 4.29
N SER A 111 -21.92 0.82 5.22
CA SER A 111 -20.93 1.90 5.08
C SER A 111 -19.48 1.36 5.07
N LYS A 112 -19.19 0.38 5.92
CA LYS A 112 -17.89 -0.31 5.97
C LYS A 112 -17.62 -1.08 4.69
N MET A 113 -18.62 -1.80 4.16
CA MET A 113 -18.53 -2.53 2.89
C MET A 113 -18.36 -1.58 1.70
N LYS A 114 -19.10 -0.48 1.66
CA LYS A 114 -18.96 0.54 0.62
C LYS A 114 -17.55 1.15 0.62
N GLN A 115 -16.99 1.44 1.79
CA GLN A 115 -15.64 1.98 1.91
C GLN A 115 -14.58 0.92 1.55
N ALA A 116 -14.77 -0.33 1.98
CA ALA A 116 -13.91 -1.45 1.57
C ALA A 116 -13.91 -1.62 0.04
N TYR A 117 -15.07 -1.49 -0.60
CA TYR A 117 -15.22 -1.53 -2.05
C TYR A 117 -14.50 -0.36 -2.73
N VAL A 118 -14.62 0.87 -2.21
CA VAL A 118 -13.89 2.04 -2.74
C VAL A 118 -12.38 1.85 -2.64
N ILE A 119 -11.88 1.37 -1.50
CA ILE A 119 -10.45 1.08 -1.29
C ILE A 119 -9.98 -0.02 -2.25
N TRP A 120 -10.77 -1.08 -2.41
CA TRP A 120 -10.44 -2.20 -3.30
C TRP A 120 -10.41 -1.77 -4.77
N LYS A 121 -11.42 -1.02 -5.22
CA LYS A 121 -11.46 -0.44 -6.57
C LYS A 121 -10.28 0.50 -6.82
N GLY A 122 -9.88 1.23 -5.78
CA GLY A 122 -8.76 2.16 -5.80
C GLY A 122 -7.38 1.50 -5.66
N ALA A 123 -7.30 0.17 -5.54
CA ALA A 123 -6.10 -0.59 -5.18
C ALA A 123 -5.31 -0.03 -3.97
N GLY A 124 -5.95 0.78 -3.10
CA GLY A 124 -5.30 1.49 -2.01
C GLY A 124 -4.41 2.68 -2.39
N MET A 125 -4.47 3.18 -3.63
CA MET A 125 -3.64 4.30 -4.11
C MET A 125 -4.27 5.68 -3.80
N SER A 126 -3.47 6.62 -3.33
CA SER A 126 -3.86 8.01 -3.06
C SER A 126 -4.09 8.83 -4.32
N ILE A 127 -3.45 8.52 -5.46
CA ILE A 127 -3.80 9.10 -6.77
C ILE A 127 -5.29 8.86 -7.10
N GLN A 128 -5.87 7.76 -6.63
CA GLN A 128 -7.30 7.44 -6.81
C GLN A 128 -8.18 8.00 -5.68
N GLY A 129 -7.64 8.87 -4.83
CA GLY A 129 -8.34 9.54 -3.73
C GLY A 129 -8.51 8.69 -2.48
N VAL A 130 -7.88 7.51 -2.40
CA VAL A 130 -7.94 6.64 -1.22
C VAL A 130 -6.87 7.09 -0.21
N ARG A 131 -7.29 7.50 0.98
CA ARG A 131 -6.36 7.80 2.10
C ARG A 131 -6.68 6.91 3.29
N THR A 132 -5.72 6.08 3.66
CA THR A 132 -5.80 5.20 4.84
C THR A 132 -4.76 5.61 5.86
N CYS A 133 -5.15 5.58 7.13
CA CYS A 133 -4.35 6.14 8.24
C CYS A 133 -3.67 5.09 9.11
N GLY A 134 -3.85 3.82 8.79
CA GLY A 134 -3.34 2.69 9.58
C GLY A 134 -2.15 1.97 8.94
N ASP A 135 -1.48 2.56 7.96
CA ASP A 135 -0.60 1.83 7.03
C ASP A 135 0.90 2.17 7.14
N TYR A 136 1.35 2.92 8.16
CA TYR A 136 2.68 3.54 8.13
C TYR A 136 3.84 2.63 8.53
N MET A 137 3.65 1.68 9.44
CA MET A 137 4.75 0.80 9.89
C MET A 137 5.04 -0.33 8.89
N PHE A 138 4.04 -0.72 8.08
CA PHE A 138 4.17 -1.71 7.03
C PHE A 138 3.62 -1.13 5.72
N SER A 139 4.48 -0.59 4.86
CA SER A 139 4.08 0.02 3.59
C SER A 139 3.65 -1.02 2.55
N GLY A 140 2.47 -0.83 1.97
CA GLY A 140 1.95 -1.67 0.89
C GLY A 140 2.63 -1.40 -0.43
N HIS A 141 3.03 -0.15 -0.66
CA HIS A 141 3.72 0.28 -1.86
C HIS A 141 5.09 -0.40 -1.94
N THR A 142 5.85 -0.41 -0.85
CA THR A 142 7.15 -1.09 -0.78
C THR A 142 7.03 -2.59 -1.06
N VAL A 143 6.03 -3.26 -0.48
CA VAL A 143 5.75 -4.68 -0.75
C VAL A 143 5.39 -4.90 -2.22
N ALA A 144 4.54 -4.06 -2.80
CA ALA A 144 4.14 -4.17 -4.20
C ALA A 144 5.32 -3.94 -5.16
N LEU A 145 6.11 -2.88 -4.94
CA LEU A 145 7.30 -2.53 -5.71
C LEU A 145 8.32 -3.67 -5.72
N THR A 146 8.68 -4.15 -4.53
CA THR A 146 9.66 -5.23 -4.36
C THR A 146 9.18 -6.54 -4.98
N MET A 147 7.91 -6.89 -4.77
CA MET A 147 7.31 -8.09 -5.37
C MET A 147 7.35 -8.00 -6.90
N LEU A 148 6.90 -6.88 -7.48
CA LEU A 148 6.91 -6.67 -8.93
C LEU A 148 8.34 -6.75 -9.49
N ASN A 149 9.30 -6.09 -8.84
CA ASN A 149 10.70 -6.14 -9.25
C ASN A 149 11.24 -7.59 -9.27
N PHE A 150 11.04 -8.36 -8.19
CA PHE A 150 11.50 -9.75 -8.13
C PHE A 150 10.85 -10.62 -9.20
N PHE A 151 9.55 -10.48 -9.45
CA PHE A 151 8.87 -11.21 -10.50
C PHE A 151 9.39 -10.86 -11.89
N ILE A 152 9.63 -9.58 -12.18
CA ILE A 152 10.21 -9.17 -13.46
C ILE A 152 11.60 -9.78 -13.64
N THR A 153 12.46 -9.70 -12.62
CA THR A 153 13.84 -10.22 -12.72
C THR A 153 13.92 -11.74 -12.79
N GLU A 154 12.99 -12.46 -12.16
CA GLU A 154 12.97 -13.92 -12.14
C GLU A 154 12.45 -14.50 -13.46
N TYR A 155 11.44 -13.86 -14.06
CA TYR A 155 10.75 -14.37 -15.25
C TYR A 155 11.23 -13.77 -16.58
N THR A 156 12.29 -12.95 -16.55
CA THR A 156 12.92 -12.36 -17.74
C THR A 156 14.31 -12.99 -17.98
N PRO A 157 14.76 -13.17 -19.24
CA PRO A 157 16.09 -13.72 -19.52
C PRO A 157 17.21 -12.87 -18.91
N ARG A 158 18.26 -13.53 -18.42
CA ARG A 158 19.42 -12.86 -17.78
C ARG A 158 20.18 -11.91 -18.71
N ASP A 159 20.05 -12.09 -20.01
CA ASP A 159 20.72 -11.27 -21.02
C ASP A 159 20.16 -9.85 -21.09
N ILE A 160 18.95 -9.61 -20.56
CA ILE A 160 18.31 -8.29 -20.54
C ILE A 160 18.71 -7.52 -19.27
N TYR A 161 20.02 -7.36 -19.07
CA TYR A 161 20.59 -6.71 -17.89
C TYR A 161 20.09 -5.27 -17.72
N LEU A 162 19.88 -4.53 -18.82
CA LEU A 162 19.38 -3.16 -18.79
C LEU A 162 17.99 -3.08 -18.12
N LEU A 163 17.10 -4.03 -18.43
CA LEU A 163 15.78 -4.07 -17.81
C LEU A 163 15.92 -4.34 -16.31
N HIS A 164 16.73 -5.32 -15.91
CA HIS A 164 16.92 -5.67 -14.51
C HIS A 164 17.53 -4.53 -13.71
N THR A 165 18.57 -3.86 -14.25
CA THR A 165 19.15 -2.69 -13.62
C THR A 165 18.12 -1.58 -13.48
N PHE A 166 17.33 -1.33 -14.52
CA PHE A 166 16.27 -0.32 -14.48
C PHE A 166 15.19 -0.61 -13.42
N THR A 167 14.69 -1.85 -13.35
CA THR A 167 13.66 -2.22 -12.37
C THR A 167 14.18 -2.18 -10.93
N TRP A 168 15.45 -2.56 -10.71
CA TRP A 168 16.10 -2.42 -9.41
C TRP A 168 16.30 -0.96 -9.00
N MET A 169 16.67 -0.08 -9.93
CA MET A 169 16.77 1.36 -9.68
C MET A 169 15.40 1.95 -9.31
N LEU A 170 14.34 1.60 -10.04
CA LEU A 170 12.97 2.02 -9.72
C LEU A 170 12.50 1.51 -8.35
N ASN A 171 12.83 0.26 -8.01
CA ASN A 171 12.49 -0.33 -6.73
C ASN A 171 13.20 0.39 -5.58
N MET A 172 14.52 0.63 -5.68
CA MET A 172 15.26 1.38 -4.66
C MET A 172 14.76 2.81 -4.51
N PHE A 173 14.45 3.46 -5.63
CA PHE A 173 13.85 4.79 -5.63
C PHE A 173 12.48 4.78 -4.90
N GLY A 174 11.57 3.88 -5.26
CA GLY A 174 10.24 3.81 -4.62
C GLY A 174 10.23 3.25 -3.18
N ILE A 175 11.31 2.61 -2.72
CA ILE A 175 11.46 2.24 -1.30
C ILE A 175 11.85 3.47 -0.47
N PHE A 176 12.66 4.37 -1.04
CA PHE A 176 13.16 5.55 -0.35
C PHE A 176 12.11 6.67 -0.25
N PHE A 177 11.19 6.75 -1.22
CA PHE A 177 10.15 7.78 -1.34
C PHE A 177 8.75 7.25 -1.02
#